data_AF-A0A953T754-F1
#
_entry.id   AF-A0A953T754-F1
#
_cell.length_a   1.000
_cell.length_b   1.000
_cell.length_c   1.000
_cell.angle_alpha   90.00
_cell.angle_beta   90.00
_cell.angle_gamma   90.00
#
_symmetry.space_group_name_H-M   'P 1'
#
loop_
_entity.id
_entity.type
_entity.pdbx_description
1 polymer ?
#
loop_
_entity_poly.entity_id
_entity_poly.type
_entity_poly.pdbx_seq_one_letter_code
_entity_poly.pdbx_strand_id
1 'polypeptide(L)'
;MNFNVPYNSLHYEMSESEKYKTVAMIFHLEKAKARLKARKRLFSQNRNEEKNGFTYSENLHRALECISPESKHLLRKEFLEEKESYWYEKYYSKTTYYKYRRNAVDEFLAYYISETI
;
A
#
# COMPACT_ATOMS: atom_id res chain seq x y z
N MET A 1 4.54 14.87 15.57
CA MET A 1 5.70 14.10 16.08
C MET A 1 6.12 13.14 15.00
N ASN A 2 7.29 13.36 14.38
CA ASN A 2 7.84 12.42 13.40
C ASN A 2 8.55 11.31 14.18
N PHE A 3 7.84 10.19 14.41
CA PHE A 3 8.48 8.99 14.91
C PHE A 3 9.32 8.40 13.78
N ASN A 4 10.58 8.80 13.71
CA ASN A 4 11.57 8.19 12.85
C ASN A 4 12.01 6.86 13.50
N VAL A 5 11.09 5.90 13.57
CA VAL A 5 11.47 4.52 13.90
C VAL A 5 12.23 4.02 12.68
N PRO A 6 13.54 3.71 12.79
CA PRO A 6 14.23 3.11 11.67
C PRO A 6 13.56 1.76 11.40
N TYR A 7 12.77 1.70 10.34
CA TYR A 7 12.04 0.49 9.90
C TYR A 7 12.99 -0.70 9.65
N ASN A 8 14.29 -0.42 9.48
CA ASN A 8 15.38 -1.40 9.49
C ASN A 8 15.52 -2.18 10.81
N SER A 9 14.93 -1.73 11.93
CA SER A 9 15.03 -2.38 13.25
C SER A 9 13.92 -3.39 13.52
N LEU A 10 12.92 -3.48 12.65
CA LEU A 10 11.88 -4.51 12.75
C LEU A 10 12.37 -5.78 12.05
N HIS A 11 12.93 -6.70 12.83
CA HIS A 11 13.26 -8.04 12.39
C HIS A 11 11.97 -8.85 12.23
N TYR A 12 11.31 -8.72 11.08
CA TYR A 12 10.27 -9.65 10.69
C TYR A 12 10.90 -11.02 10.44
N GLU A 13 10.27 -12.10 10.91
CA GLU A 13 10.64 -13.49 10.56
C GLU A 13 10.35 -13.85 9.08
N MET A 14 10.10 -12.85 8.26
CA MET A 14 9.76 -12.98 6.85
C MET A 14 10.96 -12.59 5.97
N SER A 15 11.23 -13.40 4.95
CA SER A 15 12.15 -13.03 3.88
C SER A 15 11.64 -11.82 3.07
N GLU A 16 12.55 -11.15 2.36
CA GLU A 16 12.24 -10.01 1.49
C GLU A 16 11.14 -10.34 0.45
N SER A 17 11.14 -11.57 -0.06
CA SER A 17 10.14 -12.06 -1.00
C SER A 17 8.77 -12.21 -0.34
N GLU A 18 8.73 -12.73 0.89
CA GLU A 18 7.49 -12.88 1.65
C GLU A 18 6.91 -11.52 2.03
N LYS A 19 7.74 -10.58 2.50
CA LYS A 19 7.32 -9.20 2.80
C LYS A 19 6.64 -8.57 1.59
N TYR A 20 7.30 -8.63 0.43
CA TYR A 20 6.74 -8.11 -0.82
C TYR A 20 5.41 -8.77 -1.18
N LYS A 21 5.32 -10.11 -1.11
CA LYS A 21 4.08 -10.85 -1.41
C LYS A 21 2.95 -10.47 -0.46
N THR A 22 3.25 -10.30 0.82
CA THR A 22 2.28 -9.88 1.84
C THR A 22 1.75 -8.48 1.55
N VAL A 23 2.62 -7.50 1.27
CA VAL A 23 2.18 -6.16 0.87
C VAL A 23 1.34 -6.22 -0.41
N ALA A 24 1.79 -6.97 -1.42
CA ALA A 24 1.01 -7.14 -2.65
C ALA A 24 -0.39 -7.74 -2.37
N MET A 25 -0.48 -8.70 -1.45
CA MET A 25 -1.75 -9.32 -1.05
C MET A 25 -2.66 -8.32 -0.31
N ILE A 26 -2.13 -7.54 0.62
CA ILE A 26 -2.88 -6.49 1.34
C ILE A 26 -3.53 -5.54 0.33
N PHE A 27 -2.75 -5.00 -0.60
CA PHE A 27 -3.25 -4.08 -1.62
C PHE A 27 -4.26 -4.77 -2.55
N HIS A 28 -4.06 -6.04 -2.89
CA HIS A 28 -5.02 -6.81 -3.69
C HIS A 28 -6.36 -6.97 -2.98
N LEU A 29 -6.36 -7.32 -1.69
CA LEU A 29 -7.55 -7.46 -0.86
C LEU A 29 -8.29 -6.13 -0.72
N GLU A 30 -7.56 -5.04 -0.52
CA GLU A 30 -8.10 -3.69 -0.43
C GLU A 30 -8.81 -3.27 -1.73
N LYS A 31 -8.21 -3.56 -2.89
CA LYS A 31 -8.89 -3.37 -4.19
C LYS A 31 -10.14 -4.23 -4.32
N ALA A 32 -10.08 -5.50 -3.94
CA ALA A 32 -11.21 -6.42 -4.03
C ALA A 32 -12.38 -5.95 -3.15
N LYS A 33 -12.07 -5.52 -1.91
CA LYS A 33 -13.03 -4.95 -0.96
C LYS A 33 -13.66 -3.67 -1.49
N ALA A 34 -12.86 -2.75 -2.03
CA ALA A 34 -13.36 -1.51 -2.60
C ALA A 34 -14.28 -1.75 -3.81
N ARG A 35 -13.93 -2.70 -4.70
CA ARG A 35 -14.79 -3.15 -5.81
C ARG A 35 -16.08 -3.81 -5.33
N LEU A 36 -16.04 -4.58 -4.25
CA LEU A 36 -17.24 -5.18 -3.67
C LEU A 36 -18.17 -4.10 -3.09
N LYS A 37 -17.62 -3.12 -2.36
CA LYS A 37 -18.38 -1.98 -1.81
C LYS A 37 -19.02 -1.15 -2.94
N ALA A 38 -18.26 -0.87 -4.00
CA ALA A 38 -18.77 -0.17 -5.18
C ALA A 38 -19.92 -0.91 -5.84
N ARG A 39 -19.80 -2.24 -6.03
CA ARG A 39 -20.88 -3.08 -6.56
C ARG A 39 -22.11 -3.07 -5.66
N LYS A 40 -21.97 -3.25 -4.35
CA LYS A 40 -23.09 -3.19 -3.40
C LYS A 40 -23.85 -1.86 -3.51
N ARG A 41 -23.13 -0.73 -3.63
CA ARG A 41 -23.72 0.60 -3.82
C ARG A 41 -24.56 0.72 -5.10
N LEU A 42 -24.12 0.11 -6.20
CA LEU A 42 -24.88 0.10 -7.47
C LEU A 42 -26.22 -0.63 -7.32
N PHE A 43 -26.27 -1.69 -6.51
CA PHE A 43 -27.50 -2.44 -6.26
C PHE A 43 -28.40 -1.80 -5.18
N SER A 44 -27.83 -1.01 -4.26
CA SER A 44 -28.56 -0.28 -3.21
C SER A 44 -28.98 1.12 -3.68
N GLN A 45 -29.76 1.21 -4.76
CA GLN A 45 -30.14 2.48 -5.43
C GLN A 45 -31.06 3.42 -4.61
N ASN A 46 -31.23 3.24 -3.30
CA ASN A 46 -32.08 4.10 -2.47
C ASN A 46 -31.48 4.30 -1.07
N ARG A 47 -30.69 5.37 -0.94
CA ARG A 47 -30.71 6.36 0.15
C ARG A 47 -29.54 7.32 -0.01
N ASN A 48 -29.78 8.57 0.35
CA ASN A 48 -28.87 9.72 0.30
C ASN A 48 -27.53 9.44 1.01
N GLU A 49 -26.59 8.76 0.36
CA GLU A 49 -25.26 8.53 0.90
C GLU A 49 -24.19 9.19 0.03
N GLU A 50 -23.39 10.01 0.71
CA GLU A 50 -22.41 10.94 0.16
C GLU A 50 -21.43 10.29 -0.82
N LYS A 51 -21.05 11.10 -1.82
CA LYS A 51 -20.03 10.84 -2.83
C LYS A 51 -18.63 10.72 -2.21
N ASN A 52 -18.36 9.65 -1.47
CA ASN A 52 -16.98 9.27 -1.16
C ASN A 52 -16.64 8.00 -1.92
N GLY A 53 -15.75 8.15 -2.91
CA GLY A 53 -15.42 7.23 -4.00
C GLY A 53 -14.91 5.85 -3.57
N PHE A 54 -14.00 5.28 -4.34
CA PHE A 54 -13.33 4.03 -3.97
C PHE A 54 -12.46 4.28 -2.72
N THR A 55 -13.03 4.07 -1.54
CA THR A 55 -12.31 4.23 -0.27
C THR A 55 -11.72 2.89 0.16
N TYR A 56 -10.41 2.85 0.32
CA TYR A 56 -9.69 1.75 0.98
C TYR A 56 -9.96 1.75 2.49
N SER A 57 -9.51 0.73 3.22
CA SER A 57 -9.62 0.74 4.68
C SER A 57 -8.86 1.90 5.31
N GLU A 58 -9.34 2.34 6.47
CA GLU A 58 -8.64 3.33 7.30
C GLU A 58 -7.23 2.86 7.68
N ASN A 59 -7.03 1.55 7.86
CA ASN A 59 -5.72 0.97 8.15
C ASN A 59 -4.75 1.17 6.99
N LEU A 60 -5.18 0.84 5.75
CA LEU A 60 -4.35 1.09 4.57
C LEU A 60 -4.09 2.60 4.39
N HIS A 61 -5.11 3.44 4.58
CA HIS A 61 -4.96 4.88 4.47
C HIS A 61 -3.94 5.43 5.47
N ARG A 62 -4.08 5.10 6.75
CA ARG A 62 -3.17 5.52 7.82
C ARG A 62 -1.74 5.05 7.57
N ALA A 63 -1.55 3.77 7.24
CA ALA A 63 -0.22 3.23 6.96
C ALA A 63 0.45 3.98 5.80
N LEU A 64 -0.30 4.27 4.72
CA LEU A 64 0.21 5.08 3.63
C LEU A 64 0.53 6.51 4.08
N GLU A 65 -0.27 7.13 4.94
CA GLU A 65 0.01 8.48 5.44
C GLU A 65 1.24 8.57 6.36
N CYS A 66 1.63 7.48 7.01
CA CYS A 66 2.79 7.43 7.90
C CYS A 66 4.13 7.17 7.21
N ILE A 67 4.13 6.66 5.97
CA ILE A 67 5.37 6.42 5.21
C ILE A 67 5.82 7.67 4.43
N SER A 68 7.09 7.68 4.05
CA SER A 68 7.70 8.72 3.22
C SER A 68 6.93 8.95 1.91
N PRO A 69 6.91 10.19 1.39
CA PRO A 69 6.27 10.51 0.11
C PRO A 69 6.79 9.64 -1.05
N GLU A 70 8.08 9.33 -1.07
CA GLU A 70 8.73 8.50 -2.07
C GLU A 70 8.23 7.05 -2.01
N SER A 71 8.20 6.45 -0.82
CA SER A 71 7.65 5.10 -0.61
C SER A 71 6.16 5.05 -0.92
N LYS A 72 5.39 6.06 -0.51
CA LYS A 72 3.97 6.19 -0.85
C LYS A 72 3.77 6.21 -2.36
N HIS A 73 4.52 7.03 -3.09
CA HIS A 73 4.45 7.09 -4.55
C HIS A 73 4.78 5.73 -5.17
N LEU A 74 5.86 5.09 -4.74
CA LEU A 74 6.32 3.81 -5.26
C LEU A 74 5.25 2.72 -5.05
N LEU A 75 4.70 2.58 -3.84
CA LEU A 75 3.68 1.57 -3.55
C LEU A 75 2.36 1.83 -4.28
N ARG A 76 1.97 3.09 -4.47
CA ARG A 76 0.79 3.43 -5.28
C ARG A 76 0.98 2.99 -6.74
N LYS A 77 2.13 3.30 -7.34
CA LYS A 77 2.47 2.86 -8.71
C LYS A 77 2.54 1.34 -8.82
N GLU A 78 3.25 0.70 -7.90
CA GLU A 78 3.48 -0.76 -7.96
C GLU A 78 2.20 -1.57 -7.71
N PHE A 79 1.36 -1.12 -6.77
CA PHE A 79 0.27 -1.95 -6.28
C PHE A 79 -1.12 -1.37 -6.50
N LEU A 80 -1.32 -0.06 -6.67
CA LEU A 80 -2.66 0.54 -6.84
C LEU A 80 -3.01 0.86 -8.29
N GLU A 81 -2.05 1.34 -9.06
CA GLU A 81 -2.24 1.73 -10.46
C GLU A 81 -2.28 0.52 -11.41
N GLU A 82 -2.60 0.78 -12.68
CA GLU A 82 -2.60 -0.25 -13.72
C GLU A 82 -1.18 -0.72 -14.02
N LYS A 83 -1.03 -2.02 -14.32
CA LYS A 83 0.27 -2.65 -14.52
C LYS A 83 0.88 -2.24 -15.85
N GLU A 84 1.65 -1.17 -15.86
CA GLU A 84 2.65 -0.91 -16.89
C GLU A 84 3.94 -1.68 -16.53
N SER A 85 4.28 -2.68 -17.35
CA SER A 85 5.56 -3.39 -17.20
C SER A 85 6.71 -2.38 -17.26
N TYR A 86 7.65 -2.48 -16.33
CA TYR A 86 8.85 -1.63 -16.29
C TYR A 86 8.57 -0.12 -16.14
N TRP A 87 7.42 0.27 -15.56
CA TRP A 87 7.08 1.68 -15.30
C TRP A 87 8.19 2.48 -14.59
N TYR A 88 8.99 1.79 -13.77
CA TYR A 88 10.09 2.38 -13.00
C TYR A 88 11.24 2.92 -13.86
N GLU A 89 11.40 2.45 -15.10
CA GLU A 89 12.53 2.85 -15.97
C GLU A 89 12.48 4.34 -16.34
N LYS A 90 11.30 4.97 -16.22
CA LYS A 90 11.11 6.42 -16.39
C LYS A 90 11.70 7.25 -15.24
N TYR A 91 12.00 6.64 -14.11
CA TYR A 91 12.36 7.34 -12.86
C TYR A 91 13.65 6.82 -12.21
N TYR A 92 13.94 5.52 -12.37
CA TYR A 92 14.98 4.84 -11.62
C TYR A 92 15.75 3.86 -12.50
N SER A 93 17.05 3.69 -12.19
CA SER A 93 17.76 2.50 -12.65
C SER A 93 17.19 1.26 -11.98
N LYS A 94 17.32 0.09 -12.63
CA LYS A 94 16.83 -1.20 -12.12
C LYS A 94 17.29 -1.49 -10.69
N THR A 95 18.57 -1.27 -10.39
CA THR A 95 19.13 -1.53 -9.05
C THR A 95 18.58 -0.58 -8.00
N THR A 96 18.45 0.70 -8.33
CA THR A 96 17.86 1.72 -7.47
C THR A 96 16.39 1.41 -7.18
N TYR A 97 15.65 1.02 -8.22
CA TYR A 97 14.26 0.63 -8.12
C TYR A 97 14.05 -0.50 -7.10
N TYR A 98 14.76 -1.62 -7.26
CA TYR A 98 14.60 -2.75 -6.34
C TYR A 98 15.01 -2.41 -4.91
N LYS A 99 16.03 -1.57 -4.72
CA LYS A 99 16.42 -1.07 -3.40
C LYS A 99 15.31 -0.23 -2.78
N TYR A 100 14.77 0.75 -3.50
CA TYR A 100 13.72 1.65 -2.99
C TYR A 100 12.41 0.91 -2.77
N ARG A 101 12.07 -0.05 -3.63
CA ARG A 101 10.89 -0.89 -3.45
C ARG A 101 10.96 -1.72 -2.18
N ARG A 102 12.11 -2.32 -1.90
CA ARG A 102 12.34 -3.04 -0.65
C ARG A 102 12.16 -2.10 0.55
N ASN A 103 12.81 -0.94 0.54
CA ASN A 103 12.68 0.03 1.61
C ASN A 103 11.23 0.47 1.82
N ALA A 104 10.48 0.71 0.74
CA ALA A 104 9.07 1.08 0.80
C ALA A 104 8.19 -0.04 1.38
N VAL A 105 8.49 -1.30 1.06
CA VAL A 105 7.81 -2.47 1.64
C VAL A 105 8.08 -2.57 3.13
N ASP A 106 9.34 -2.45 3.56
CA ASP A 106 9.71 -2.49 4.99
C ASP A 106 9.06 -1.34 5.77
N GLU A 107 9.12 -0.13 5.22
CA GLU A 107 8.52 1.06 5.80
C GLU A 107 7.00 0.91 5.94
N PHE A 108 6.33 0.40 4.90
CA PHE A 108 4.89 0.16 4.95
C PHE A 108 4.50 -0.87 6.00
N LEU A 109 5.21 -2.01 6.06
CA LEU A 109 4.94 -3.04 7.05
C LEU A 109 5.13 -2.53 8.48
N ALA A 110 6.13 -1.65 8.70
CA ALA A 110 6.39 -1.04 10.00
C ALA A 110 5.17 -0.32 10.57
N TYR A 111 4.42 0.41 9.74
CA TYR A 111 3.22 1.11 10.19
C TYR A 111 1.95 0.27 10.08
N TYR A 112 1.87 -0.64 9.12
CA TYR A 112 0.68 -1.46 8.93
C TYR A 112 0.51 -2.53 10.01
N ILE A 113 1.60 -3.14 10.49
CA ILE A 113 1.57 -4.22 11.48
C ILE A 113 1.64 -3.69 12.91
N SER A 114 2.42 -2.62 13.18
CA SER A 114 2.61 -2.08 14.53
C SER A 114 1.32 -1.63 15.23
N GLU A 115 0.29 -1.28 14.46
CA GLU A 115 -1.03 -0.86 14.97
C GLU A 115 -2.02 -2.05 15.12
N THR A 116 -1.58 -3.28 14.85
CA THR A 116 -2.43 -4.49 15.01
C THR A 116 -2.18 -5.22 16.34
N ILE A 117 -1.30 -4.68 17.21
CA ILE A 117 -1.00 -5.20 18.55
C ILE A 117 -1.56 -4.25 19.60
#